data_AF-A0A235EQN4-F1
#
_entry.id   AF-A0A235EQN4-F1
#
_cell.length_a   1.000
_cell.length_b   1.000
_cell.length_c   1.000
_cell.angle_alpha   90.00
_cell.angle_beta   90.00
_cell.angle_gamma   90.00
#
_symmetry.space_group_name_H-M   'P 1'
#
loop_
_entity.id
_entity.type
_entity.pdbx_description
1 polymer ?
#
loop_
_entity_poly.entity_id
_entity_poly.type
_entity_poly.pdbx_seq_one_letter_code
_entity_poly.pdbx_strand_id
1 'polypeptide(L)'
;MSFLLLIMGASALAWLVRRLAGGRPGLRWAMRWGMGLGFVFTGVDHFVNAQLRYVPMIPDLLAAQALFWVYLTGVAELAGGLALLLPQRLLDRVGLPRLHQLAGLGLAALLVCVVVANVHVAQQGQQVHGLPFGAWYYWVRPLLQPVFVLWALYCSGVWAGFAREAVPADGR
;
A
#
# COMPACT_ATOMS: atom_id res chain seq x y z
N MET A 1 -2.74 -9.20 -9.74
CA MET A 1 -1.94 -10.30 -9.17
C MET A 1 -0.50 -9.91 -8.85
N SER A 2 0.14 -9.07 -9.69
CA SER A 2 1.52 -8.61 -9.46
C SER A 2 1.75 -7.95 -8.10
N PHE A 3 0.85 -7.08 -7.63
CA PHE A 3 1.06 -6.36 -6.37
C PHE A 3 1.03 -7.26 -5.13
N LEU A 4 0.09 -8.21 -5.03
CA LEU A 4 0.06 -9.17 -3.93
C LEU A 4 1.34 -10.02 -3.90
N LEU A 5 1.75 -10.53 -5.05
CA LEU A 5 3.00 -11.30 -5.17
C LEU A 5 4.22 -10.45 -4.82
N LEU A 6 4.24 -9.18 -5.22
CA LEU A 6 5.28 -8.22 -4.87
C LEU A 6 5.39 -8.05 -3.35
N ILE A 7 4.29 -7.73 -2.66
CA ILE A 7 4.33 -7.50 -1.21
C ILE A 7 4.61 -8.79 -0.44
N MET A 8 4.13 -9.95 -0.91
CA MET A 8 4.44 -11.25 -0.31
C MET A 8 5.92 -11.60 -0.48
N GLY A 9 6.45 -11.47 -1.70
CA GLY A 9 7.86 -11.71 -2.01
C GLY A 9 8.78 -10.78 -1.23
N ALA A 10 8.47 -9.48 -1.20
CA ALA A 10 9.22 -8.49 -0.43
C ALA A 10 9.15 -8.77 1.09
N SER A 11 7.99 -9.21 1.61
CA SER A 11 7.85 -9.61 3.01
C SER A 11 8.72 -10.83 3.33
N ALA A 12 8.67 -11.87 2.50
CA ALA A 12 9.44 -13.09 2.67
C ALA A 12 10.94 -12.83 2.58
N LEU A 13 11.37 -12.02 1.61
CA LEU A 13 12.76 -11.60 1.45
C LEU A 13 13.25 -10.80 2.65
N ALA A 14 12.50 -9.78 3.10
CA ALA A 14 12.87 -8.98 4.26
C ALA A 14 12.97 -9.84 5.53
N TRP A 15 12.02 -10.77 5.72
CA TRP A 15 12.05 -11.73 6.80
C TRP A 15 13.31 -12.62 6.74
N LEU A 16 13.60 -13.18 5.57
CA LEU A 16 14.74 -14.07 5.37
C LEU A 16 16.07 -13.34 5.60
N VAL A 17 16.26 -12.16 5.00
CA VAL A 17 17.46 -11.34 5.20
C VAL A 17 17.66 -11.02 6.66
N ARG A 18 16.59 -10.60 7.37
CA ARG A 18 16.70 -10.28 8.80
C ARG A 18 16.96 -11.52 9.65
N ARG A 19 16.45 -12.68 9.26
CA ARG A 19 16.68 -13.96 9.93
C ARG A 19 18.13 -14.42 9.76
N LEU A 20 18.68 -14.34 8.55
CA LEU A 20 20.08 -14.66 8.23
C LEU A 20 21.06 -13.70 8.94
N ALA A 21 20.67 -12.44 9.13
CA ALA A 21 21.42 -11.47 9.93
C ALA A 21 21.29 -11.67 11.47
N GLY A 22 20.86 -12.85 11.94
CA GLY A 22 20.73 -13.20 13.36
C GLY A 22 19.50 -12.61 14.07
N GLY A 23 18.60 -11.94 13.34
CA GLY A 23 17.37 -11.38 13.89
C GLY A 23 16.25 -12.41 14.08
N ARG A 24 15.23 -12.03 14.86
CA ARG A 24 13.97 -12.78 15.00
C ARG A 24 12.80 -11.91 14.52
N PRO A 25 12.67 -11.68 13.19
CA PRO A 25 11.60 -10.83 12.66
C PRO A 25 10.23 -11.47 12.90
N GLY A 26 9.31 -10.71 13.48
CA GLY A 26 7.91 -11.11 13.61
C GLY A 26 7.13 -10.89 12.30
N LEU A 27 5.98 -11.55 12.16
CA LEU A 27 5.11 -11.45 10.99
C LEU A 27 4.74 -10.00 10.64
N ARG A 28 4.28 -9.22 11.63
CA ARG A 28 3.92 -7.80 11.44
C ARG A 28 5.08 -6.97 10.87
N TRP A 29 6.30 -7.24 11.32
CA TRP A 29 7.49 -6.55 10.82
C TRP A 29 7.73 -6.88 9.35
N ALA A 30 7.67 -8.17 8.98
CA ALA A 30 7.86 -8.61 7.60
C ALA A 30 6.79 -8.03 6.67
N MET A 31 5.51 -8.10 7.08
CA MET A 31 4.38 -7.53 6.35
C MET A 31 4.52 -6.01 6.15
N ARG A 32 5.05 -5.29 7.14
CA ARG A 32 5.29 -3.84 7.04
C ARG A 32 6.36 -3.53 6.00
N TRP A 33 7.43 -4.31 5.96
CA TRP A 33 8.46 -4.19 4.92
C TRP A 33 7.92 -4.49 3.53
N GLY A 34 7.16 -5.58 3.37
CA GLY A 34 6.55 -5.89 2.09
C GLY A 34 5.59 -4.80 1.60
N MET A 35 4.72 -4.31 2.48
CA MET A 35 3.79 -3.22 2.16
C MET A 35 4.52 -1.92 1.81
N GLY A 36 5.52 -1.54 2.63
CA GLY A 36 6.32 -0.33 2.41
C GLY A 36 7.09 -0.37 1.10
N LEU A 37 7.80 -1.48 0.83
CA LEU A 37 8.53 -1.65 -0.43
C LEU A 37 7.58 -1.73 -1.64
N GLY A 38 6.43 -2.38 -1.50
CA GLY A 38 5.41 -2.44 -2.54
C GLY A 38 4.91 -1.06 -2.95
N PHE A 39 4.55 -0.23 -1.97
CA PHE A 39 4.08 1.14 -2.25
C PHE A 39 5.18 2.09 -2.70
N VAL A 40 6.42 1.91 -2.25
CA VAL A 40 7.53 2.67 -2.84
C VAL A 40 7.68 2.31 -4.32
N PHE A 41 7.61 1.02 -4.66
CA PHE A 41 7.69 0.57 -6.04
C PHE A 41 6.55 1.13 -6.91
N THR A 42 5.29 0.96 -6.50
CA THR A 42 4.16 1.49 -7.27
C THR A 42 4.13 3.01 -7.28
N GLY A 43 4.54 3.65 -6.20
CA GLY A 43 4.65 5.10 -6.10
C GLY A 43 5.66 5.65 -7.10
N VAL A 44 6.81 5.01 -7.29
CA VAL A 44 7.76 5.36 -8.37
C VAL A 44 7.15 5.07 -9.75
N ASP A 45 6.48 3.93 -9.92
CA ASP A 45 5.84 3.54 -11.20
C ASP A 45 4.81 4.58 -11.68
N HIS A 46 4.10 5.27 -10.77
CA HIS A 46 3.19 6.36 -11.10
C HIS A 46 3.87 7.55 -11.80
N PHE A 47 5.15 7.82 -11.52
CA PHE A 47 5.89 8.89 -12.20
C PHE A 47 6.54 8.39 -13.48
N VAL A 48 7.08 7.17 -13.47
CA VAL A 48 7.79 6.60 -14.62
C VAL A 48 6.83 6.24 -15.75
N ASN A 49 5.67 5.68 -15.43
CA ASN A 49 4.70 5.15 -16.39
C ASN A 49 3.35 5.87 -16.35
N ALA A 50 3.34 7.14 -15.92
CA ALA A 50 2.13 7.94 -15.73
C ALA A 50 1.19 7.90 -16.94
N GLN A 51 1.71 8.29 -18.11
CA GLN A 51 0.95 8.41 -19.36
C GLN A 51 0.53 7.06 -19.93
N LEU A 52 1.45 6.10 -19.96
CA LEU A 52 1.25 4.83 -20.67
C LEU A 52 0.38 3.85 -19.88
N ARG A 53 0.45 3.88 -18.54
CA ARG A 53 -0.19 2.89 -17.68
C ARG A 53 -1.34 3.46 -16.87
N TYR A 54 -1.16 4.62 -16.23
CA TYR A 54 -2.08 5.07 -15.19
C TYR A 54 -3.17 6.01 -15.71
N VAL A 55 -2.85 6.94 -16.62
CA VAL A 55 -3.84 7.82 -17.25
C VAL A 55 -5.00 7.04 -17.90
N PRO A 56 -4.77 5.94 -18.64
CA PRO A 56 -5.86 5.13 -19.20
C PRO A 56 -6.76 4.44 -18.17
N MET A 57 -6.32 4.35 -16.90
CA MET A 57 -7.10 3.75 -15.81
C MET A 57 -7.97 4.76 -15.06
N ILE A 58 -7.80 6.06 -15.30
CA ILE A 58 -8.54 7.11 -14.61
C ILE A 58 -10.00 7.13 -15.11
N PRO A 59 -11.01 7.07 -14.22
CA PRO A 59 -12.42 7.16 -14.60
C PRO A 59 -12.74 8.46 -15.34
N ASP A 60 -13.70 8.40 -16.27
CA ASP A 60 -14.10 9.53 -17.13
C ASP A 60 -14.39 10.82 -16.36
N LEU A 61 -15.00 10.73 -15.17
CA LEU A 61 -15.29 11.87 -14.29
C LEU A 61 -14.03 12.67 -13.90
N LEU A 62 -12.88 12.02 -13.84
CA LEU A 62 -11.60 12.60 -13.41
C LEU A 62 -10.61 12.77 -14.57
N ALA A 63 -10.97 12.36 -15.78
CA ALA A 63 -10.07 12.27 -16.93
C ALA A 63 -9.46 13.63 -17.32
N ALA A 64 -10.21 14.72 -17.17
CA ALA A 64 -9.74 16.08 -17.46
C ALA A 64 -8.53 16.51 -16.62
N GLN A 65 -8.31 15.88 -15.46
CA GLN A 65 -7.14 16.10 -14.59
C GLN A 65 -6.40 14.79 -14.30
N ALA A 66 -6.41 13.83 -15.24
CA ALA A 66 -5.87 12.49 -15.02
C ALA A 66 -4.43 12.50 -14.46
N LEU A 67 -3.51 13.26 -15.07
CA LEU A 67 -2.13 13.34 -14.61
C LEU A 67 -1.98 13.87 -13.18
N PHE A 68 -2.79 14.86 -12.80
CA PHE A 68 -2.78 15.38 -11.44
C PHE A 68 -3.14 14.28 -10.45
N TRP A 69 -4.20 13.51 -10.71
CA TRP A 69 -4.61 12.41 -9.84
C TRP A 69 -3.55 11.32 -9.76
N VAL A 70 -2.96 10.93 -10.91
CA VAL A 70 -1.88 9.93 -10.96
C VAL A 70 -0.68 10.36 -10.13
N TYR A 71 -0.23 11.61 -10.23
CA TYR A 71 0.91 12.09 -9.44
C TYR A 71 0.54 12.25 -7.96
N LEU A 72 -0.67 12.72 -7.66
CA LEU A 72 -1.13 12.86 -6.28
C LEU A 72 -1.17 11.50 -5.57
N THR A 73 -1.73 10.48 -6.22
CA THR A 73 -1.74 9.11 -5.66
C THR A 73 -0.31 8.56 -5.58
N GLY A 74 0.54 8.79 -6.58
CA GLY A 74 1.95 8.41 -6.56
C GLY A 74 2.73 9.02 -5.39
N VAL A 75 2.55 10.31 -5.09
CA VAL A 75 3.15 10.96 -3.91
C VAL A 75 2.63 10.32 -2.62
N ALA A 76 1.32 10.07 -2.52
CA ALA A 76 0.73 9.46 -1.34
C ALA A 76 1.25 8.03 -1.09
N GLU A 77 1.40 7.22 -2.15
CA GLU A 77 2.01 5.89 -2.08
C GLU A 77 3.47 5.96 -1.62
N LEU A 78 4.28 6.85 -2.21
CA LEU A 78 5.67 7.04 -1.79
C LEU A 78 5.79 7.47 -0.34
N ALA A 79 5.00 8.47 0.07
CA ALA A 79 5.03 9.00 1.43
C ALA A 79 4.64 7.92 2.45
N GLY A 80 3.53 7.21 2.21
CA GLY A 80 3.09 6.12 3.08
C GLY A 80 4.07 4.94 3.09
N GLY A 81 4.58 4.54 1.92
CA GLY A 81 5.54 3.46 1.77
C GLY A 81 6.85 3.74 2.52
N LEU A 82 7.45 4.91 2.30
CA LEU A 82 8.66 5.34 3.00
C LEU A 82 8.43 5.44 4.52
N ALA A 83 7.31 6.02 4.95
CA ALA A 83 6.97 6.12 6.35
C ALA A 83 6.96 4.75 7.05
N LEU A 84 6.38 3.72 6.42
CA LEU A 84 6.38 2.34 6.94
C LEU A 84 7.77 1.70 7.03
N LEU A 85 8.71 2.12 6.18
CA LEU A 85 10.08 1.61 6.14
C LEU A 85 11.00 2.30 7.15
N LEU A 86 10.66 3.51 7.61
CA LEU A 86 11.47 4.22 8.59
C LEU A 86 11.55 3.45 9.92
N PRO A 87 12.76 3.34 10.53
CA PRO A 87 12.91 2.70 11.82
C PRO A 87 12.15 3.45 12.92
N GLN A 88 11.43 2.71 13.78
CA GLN A 88 10.67 3.32 14.88
C GLN A 88 11.56 4.22 15.77
N ARG A 89 12.79 3.80 16.04
CA ARG A 89 13.75 4.59 16.83
C ARG A 89 14.04 5.97 16.24
N LEU A 90 14.03 6.09 14.91
CA LEU A 90 14.21 7.38 14.25
C LEU A 90 12.96 8.24 14.42
N LEU A 91 11.78 7.65 14.23
CA LEU A 91 10.50 8.32 14.39
C LEU A 91 10.29 8.83 15.81
N ASP A 92 10.67 8.03 16.82
CA ASP A 92 10.64 8.43 18.22
C ASP A 92 11.56 9.65 18.48
N ARG A 93 12.75 9.69 17.85
CA ARG A 93 13.70 10.81 17.99
C ARG A 93 13.20 12.11 17.37
N VAL A 94 12.49 12.04 16.25
CA VAL A 94 11.98 13.23 15.54
C VAL A 94 10.56 13.62 15.98
N GLY A 95 10.03 13.00 17.04
CA GLY A 95 8.72 13.37 17.60
C GLY A 95 7.51 12.85 16.81
N LEU A 96 7.69 11.81 15.99
CA LEU A 96 6.62 11.22 15.16
C LEU A 96 6.33 9.74 15.51
N PRO A 97 6.08 9.38 16.79
CA PRO A 97 5.98 7.99 17.22
C PRO A 97 4.78 7.24 16.61
N ARG A 98 3.75 7.98 16.15
CA ARG A 98 2.53 7.43 15.55
C ARG A 98 2.56 7.41 14.01
N LEU A 99 3.69 7.72 13.38
CA LEU A 99 3.74 7.88 11.93
C LEU A 99 3.39 6.59 11.18
N HIS A 100 3.75 5.42 11.71
CA HIS A 100 3.37 4.15 11.09
C HIS A 100 1.85 3.96 11.05
N GLN A 101 1.14 4.28 12.14
CA GLN A 101 -0.32 4.18 12.19
C GLN A 101 -0.98 5.16 11.22
N LEU A 102 -0.50 6.41 11.18
CA LEU A 102 -0.98 7.43 10.24
C LEU A 102 -0.75 7.00 8.78
N ALA A 103 0.44 6.47 8.47
CA ALA A 103 0.74 5.94 7.14
C ALA A 103 -0.17 4.75 6.78
N GLY A 104 -0.41 3.85 7.72
CA GLY A 104 -1.33 2.72 7.54
C GLY A 104 -2.78 3.16 7.24
N LEU A 105 -3.28 4.14 7.99
CA LEU A 105 -4.60 4.74 7.76
C LEU A 105 -4.67 5.48 6.42
N GLY A 106 -3.65 6.27 6.10
CA GLY A 106 -3.58 7.00 4.83
C GLY A 106 -3.54 6.07 3.61
N LEU A 107 -2.71 5.03 3.66
CA LEU A 107 -2.65 4.01 2.60
C LEU A 107 -3.95 3.21 2.51
N ALA A 108 -4.59 2.89 3.64
CA ALA A 108 -5.90 2.25 3.64
C ALA A 108 -6.97 3.12 2.96
N ALA A 109 -7.03 4.42 3.29
CA ALA A 109 -7.95 5.36 2.66
C ALA A 109 -7.66 5.50 1.15
N LEU A 110 -6.38 5.62 0.78
CA LEU A 110 -5.95 5.65 -0.62
C LEU A 110 -6.39 4.41 -1.38
N LEU A 111 -6.19 3.21 -0.82
CA LEU A 111 -6.63 1.95 -1.42
C LEU A 111 -8.15 1.90 -1.59
N VAL A 112 -8.92 2.42 -0.65
CA VAL A 112 -10.39 2.53 -0.79
C VAL A 112 -10.74 3.46 -1.94
N CYS A 113 -10.09 4.61 -2.09
CA CYS A 113 -10.33 5.52 -3.21
C CYS A 113 -9.95 4.90 -4.57
N VAL A 114 -8.78 4.26 -4.66
CA VAL A 114 -8.25 3.67 -5.90
C VAL A 114 -9.05 2.45 -6.35
N VAL A 115 -9.86 1.83 -5.47
CA VAL A 115 -10.75 0.73 -5.87
C VAL A 115 -11.71 1.15 -6.99
N VAL A 116 -12.12 2.42 -7.02
CA VAL A 116 -13.00 2.97 -8.07
C VAL A 116 -12.32 2.87 -9.44
N ALA A 117 -11.04 3.24 -9.52
CA ALA A 117 -10.25 3.08 -10.75
C ALA A 117 -10.08 1.60 -11.12
N ASN A 118 -9.86 0.71 -10.15
CA ASN A 118 -9.76 -0.73 -10.41
C ASN A 118 -11.08 -1.32 -10.97
N VAL A 119 -12.23 -0.87 -10.46
CA VAL A 119 -13.54 -1.27 -10.98
C VAL A 119 -13.77 -0.72 -12.39
N HIS A 120 -13.42 0.55 -12.63
CA HIS A 120 -13.52 1.17 -13.94
C HIS A 120 -12.73 0.40 -15.01
N VAL A 121 -11.47 0.05 -14.72
CA VAL A 121 -10.63 -0.77 -15.61
C VAL A 121 -11.26 -2.15 -15.86
N ALA A 122 -11.84 -2.78 -14.83
CA ALA A 122 -12.50 -4.07 -14.96
C ALA A 122 -13.77 -4.01 -15.83
N GLN A 123 -14.53 -2.91 -15.74
CA GLN A 123 -15.74 -2.67 -16.53
C GLN A 123 -15.44 -2.37 -17.99
N GLN A 124 -14.43 -1.55 -18.26
CA GLN A 124 -14.03 -1.25 -19.64
C GLN A 124 -13.41 -2.45 -20.36
N GLY A 125 -13.14 -3.55 -19.64
CA GLY A 125 -12.52 -4.74 -20.19
C GLY A 125 -11.18 -4.43 -20.87
N GLN A 126 -10.52 -3.34 -20.44
CA GLN A 126 -9.39 -2.77 -21.14
C GLN A 126 -8.33 -3.85 -21.34
N GLN A 127 -8.14 -4.24 -22.59
CA GLN A 127 -6.88 -4.83 -22.99
C GLN A 127 -5.86 -3.70 -22.91
N VAL A 128 -5.19 -3.57 -21.76
CA VAL A 128 -3.93 -2.82 -21.72
C VAL A 128 -3.08 -3.43 -22.82
N HIS A 129 -2.88 -2.68 -23.91
CA HIS A 129 -2.18 -3.15 -25.09
C HIS A 129 -0.83 -3.77 -24.68
N GLY A 130 -0.66 -5.08 -24.93
CA GLY A 130 0.61 -5.79 -24.69
C GLY A 130 0.63 -6.85 -23.58
N LEU A 131 -0.45 -7.10 -22.83
CA LEU A 131 -0.49 -8.21 -21.86
C LEU A 131 -1.71 -9.13 -22.09
N PRO A 132 -1.52 -10.43 -22.45
CA PRO A 132 -2.59 -11.37 -22.73
C PRO A 132 -3.18 -11.93 -21.41
N PHE A 133 -3.76 -11.07 -20.59
CA PHE A 133 -4.57 -11.52 -19.46
C PHE A 133 -6.04 -11.51 -19.87
N GLY A 134 -6.77 -12.59 -19.57
CA GLY A 134 -8.21 -12.64 -19.79
C GLY A 134 -8.91 -11.56 -18.96
N ALA A 135 -10.04 -11.02 -19.45
CA ALA A 135 -10.79 -9.93 -18.81
C ALA A 135 -11.10 -10.17 -17.32
N TRP A 136 -11.23 -11.45 -16.90
CA TRP A 136 -11.40 -11.86 -15.51
C TRP A 136 -10.29 -11.37 -14.58
N TYR A 137 -9.07 -11.18 -15.09
CA TYR A 137 -7.91 -10.73 -14.31
C TYR A 137 -8.15 -9.37 -13.65
N TYR A 138 -8.74 -8.44 -14.39
CA TYR A 138 -9.00 -7.09 -13.90
C TYR A 138 -10.04 -7.08 -12.78
N TRP A 139 -10.98 -8.02 -12.80
CA TRP A 139 -11.97 -8.21 -11.73
C TRP A 139 -11.35 -8.70 -10.42
N VAL A 140 -10.19 -9.37 -10.45
CA VAL A 140 -9.55 -9.80 -9.21
C VAL A 140 -8.91 -8.65 -8.44
N ARG A 141 -8.51 -7.56 -9.11
CA ARG A 141 -7.90 -6.40 -8.46
C ARG A 141 -8.81 -5.77 -7.40
N PRO A 142 -10.05 -5.35 -7.71
CA PRO A 142 -10.94 -4.77 -6.70
C PRO A 142 -11.31 -5.78 -5.60
N LEU A 143 -11.43 -7.07 -5.92
CA LEU A 143 -11.72 -8.12 -4.93
C LEU A 143 -10.59 -8.31 -3.90
N LEU A 144 -9.33 -8.09 -4.29
CA LEU A 144 -8.18 -8.13 -3.38
C LEU A 144 -8.01 -6.82 -2.58
N GLN A 145 -8.71 -5.74 -2.92
CA GLN A 145 -8.53 -4.45 -2.27
C GLN A 145 -8.77 -4.50 -0.74
N PRO A 146 -9.82 -5.17 -0.23
CA PRO A 146 -10.01 -5.33 1.21
C PRO A 146 -8.84 -6.04 1.89
N VAL A 147 -8.21 -7.00 1.23
CA VAL A 147 -7.02 -7.70 1.75
C VAL A 147 -5.86 -6.72 1.93
N PHE A 148 -5.61 -5.84 0.95
CA PHE A 148 -4.56 -4.82 1.07
C PHE A 148 -4.86 -3.77 2.14
N VAL A 149 -6.13 -3.38 2.29
CA VAL A 149 -6.56 -2.46 3.36
C VAL A 149 -6.29 -3.08 4.73
N LEU A 150 -6.73 -4.33 4.95
CA LEU A 150 -6.49 -5.04 6.21
C LEU A 150 -4.99 -5.25 6.47
N TRP A 151 -4.21 -5.54 5.43
CA TRP A 151 -2.76 -5.64 5.51
C TRP A 151 -2.14 -4.34 6.01
N ALA A 152 -2.53 -3.20 5.44
CA ALA A 152 -2.04 -1.87 5.82
C ALA A 152 -2.29 -1.57 7.31
N LEU A 153 -3.52 -1.80 7.76
CA LEU A 153 -3.95 -1.54 9.14
C LEU A 153 -3.27 -2.47 10.15
N TYR A 154 -3.07 -3.74 9.79
CA TYR A 154 -2.41 -4.71 10.65
C TYR A 154 -0.90 -4.45 10.78
N CYS A 155 -0.21 -4.24 9.65
CA CYS A 155 1.24 -4.09 9.64
C CYS A 155 1.70 -2.77 10.25
N SER A 156 0.92 -1.69 10.10
CA SER A 156 1.16 -0.38 10.73
C SER A 156 0.92 -0.38 12.24
N GLY A 157 0.14 -1.33 12.76
CA GLY A 157 -0.19 -1.40 14.19
C GLY A 157 -1.38 -0.57 14.62
N VAL A 158 -2.19 -0.08 13.68
CA VAL A 158 -3.46 0.60 13.96
C VAL A 158 -4.37 -0.27 14.85
N TRP A 159 -4.46 -1.57 14.55
CA TRP A 159 -5.27 -2.53 15.32
C TRP A 159 -4.85 -2.65 16.79
N ALA A 160 -3.54 -2.56 17.06
CA ALA A 160 -3.00 -2.63 18.42
C ALA A 160 -3.12 -1.29 19.17
N GLY A 161 -3.23 -0.17 18.44
CA GLY A 161 -3.47 1.16 19.02
C GLY A 161 -4.85 1.26 19.66
N PHE A 162 -5.90 0.82 18.96
CA PHE A 162 -7.26 0.79 19.50
C PHE A 162 -7.39 -0.05 20.77
N ALA A 163 -6.72 -1.20 20.83
CA ALA A 163 -6.72 -2.06 22.01
C ALA A 163 -6.02 -1.43 23.23
N ARG A 164 -5.05 -0.53 23.01
CA ARG A 164 -4.34 0.18 24.08
C ARG A 164 -5.10 1.41 24.59
N GLU A 165 -5.84 2.08 23.71
CA GLU A 165 -6.69 3.22 24.09
C GLU A 165 -7.99 2.76 24.77
N ALA A 166 -8.46 1.53 24.51
CA ALA A 166 -9.64 0.94 25.14
C ALA A 166 -9.42 0.46 26.60
N VAL A 167 -8.18 0.43 27.10
CA VAL A 167 -7.88 0.15 28.51
C VAL A 167 -7.69 1.48 29.23
N PRO A 168 -8.64 1.94 30.08
CA PRO A 168 -8.48 3.17 30.83
C PRO A 168 -7.22 3.11 31.70
N ALA A 169 -6.48 4.22 31.76
CA ALA A 169 -5.28 4.35 32.59
C ALA A 169 -5.59 4.40 34.11
N ASP A 170 -6.86 4.28 34.49
CA ASP A 170 -7.31 4.28 35.88
C ASP A 170 -7.41 2.84 36.40
N GLY A 171 -6.29 2.36 36.94
CA GLY A 171 -6.17 1.05 37.55
C GLY A 171 -4.99 0.97 38.52
N ARG A 172 -4.54 2.11 39.05
CA ARG A 172 -3.57 2.22 40.14
C ARG A 172 -3.87 3.44 41.00
#